data_AF-A0A6F9A6E6-F1
#
_entry.id   AF-A0A6F9A6E6-F1
#
_cell.length_a   1.000
_cell.length_b   1.000
_cell.length_c   1.000
_cell.angle_alpha   90.00
_cell.angle_beta   90.00
_cell.angle_gamma   90.00
#
_symmetry.space_group_name_H-M   'P 1'
#
loop_
_entity.id
_entity.type
_entity.pdbx_description
1 polymer ?
#
loop_
_entity_poly.entity_id
_entity_poly.type
_entity_poly.pdbx_seq_one_letter_code
_entity_poly.pdbx_strand_id
1 'polypeptide(L)'
;MSGGALGIEIVLVFFLPLFLLHRYGDVRKQHPLTIYNQCKIDNEKPKALTSADHFNQTSNSSVFPTTSTSKVCHKPWSYIPDGILPVFWRVVYWMSQFLTWLFLPFIQSYARSGGFSITGKIKTALIENAIYYGTYLIIFCSLLIYVAVHPQWQLTW
;
A
#
# COMPACT_ATOMS: atom_id res chain seq x y z
N MET A 1 9.04 26.18 9.78
CA MET A 1 8.33 24.97 10.24
C MET A 1 9.03 24.48 11.50
N SER A 2 8.34 24.45 12.64
CA SER A 2 8.94 24.13 13.93
C SER A 2 9.42 22.66 13.94
N GLY A 3 10.65 22.41 14.41
CA GLY A 3 11.24 21.07 14.44
C GLY A 3 10.39 20.02 15.20
N GLY A 4 9.47 20.47 16.06
CA GLY A 4 8.49 19.60 16.72
C GLY A 4 7.50 18.93 15.75
N ALA A 5 7.12 19.59 14.66
CA ALA A 5 6.23 19.00 13.66
C ALA A 5 6.91 17.84 12.90
N LEU A 6 8.20 17.99 12.56
CA LEU A 6 8.98 16.93 11.93
C LEU A 6 9.21 15.73 12.86
N GLY A 7 9.38 15.99 14.17
CA GLY A 7 9.46 14.94 15.17
C GLY A 7 8.19 14.11 15.27
N ILE A 8 7.02 14.77 15.24
CA ILE A 8 5.70 14.10 15.26
C ILE A 8 5.50 13.27 13.99
N GLU A 9 5.83 13.81 12.81
CA GLU A 9 5.72 13.08 11.54
C GLU A 9 6.61 11.83 11.53
N ILE A 10 7.86 11.91 12.02
CA ILE A 10 8.76 10.76 12.10
C ILE A 10 8.19 9.69 13.05
N VAL A 11 7.70 10.09 14.22
CA VAL A 11 7.08 9.16 15.17
C VAL A 11 5.85 8.50 14.53
N LEU A 12 4.98 9.26 13.87
CA LEU A 12 3.83 8.68 13.18
C LEU A 12 4.26 7.72 12.06
N VAL A 13 5.30 8.04 11.30
CA VAL A 13 5.79 7.21 10.18
C VAL A 13 6.41 5.90 10.65
N PHE A 14 7.07 5.86 11.82
CA PHE A 14 7.63 4.61 12.36
C PHE A 14 6.59 3.79 13.13
N PHE A 15 5.78 4.43 13.98
CA PHE A 15 4.88 3.73 14.88
C PHE A 15 3.54 3.36 14.23
N LEU A 16 3.07 4.08 13.21
CA LEU A 16 1.81 3.76 12.52
C LEU A 16 1.90 2.44 11.72
N PRO A 17 2.97 2.17 10.93
CA PRO A 17 3.11 0.88 10.26
C PRO A 17 3.30 -0.27 11.24
N LEU A 18 4.06 -0.08 12.33
CA LEU A 18 4.20 -1.08 13.39
C LEU A 18 2.87 -1.37 14.09
N PHE A 19 2.08 -0.33 14.37
CA PHE A 19 0.75 -0.46 14.97
C PHE A 19 -0.22 -1.18 14.02
N LEU A 20 -0.22 -0.83 12.74
CA LEU A 20 -1.03 -1.49 11.72
C LEU A 20 -0.59 -2.95 11.55
N LEU A 21 0.71 -3.23 11.53
CA LEU A 21 1.24 -4.58 11.43
C LEU A 21 0.92 -5.41 12.69
N HIS A 22 1.00 -4.84 13.88
CA HIS A 22 0.60 -5.51 15.12
C HIS A 22 -0.91 -5.82 15.15
N ARG A 23 -1.74 -4.90 14.64
CA ARG A 23 -3.19 -5.08 14.61
C ARG A 23 -3.68 -6.03 13.51
N TYR A 24 -3.02 -6.02 12.35
CA TYR A 24 -3.45 -6.75 11.15
C TYR A 24 -2.56 -7.96 10.78
N GLY A 25 -1.39 -8.12 11.38
CA GLY A 25 -0.43 -9.19 11.09
C GLY A 25 -0.73 -10.55 11.73
N ASP A 26 -1.93 -10.74 12.29
CA ASP A 26 -2.32 -12.02 12.88
C ASP A 26 -2.69 -13.03 11.78
N VAL A 27 -1.67 -13.74 11.29
CA VAL A 27 -1.77 -14.79 10.26
C VAL A 27 -2.77 -15.90 10.62
N ARG A 28 -3.12 -16.10 11.90
CA ARG A 28 -4.16 -17.07 12.30
C ARG A 28 -5.57 -16.63 11.94
N LYS A 29 -5.80 -15.35 11.65
CA LYS A 29 -7.11 -14.81 11.23
C LYS A 29 -7.34 -14.89 9.71
N GLN A 30 -6.59 -15.71 8.98
CA GLN A 30 -6.80 -15.95 7.54
C GLN A 30 -7.95 -16.93 7.24
N HIS A 31 -8.26 -17.85 8.17
CA HIS A 31 -9.35 -18.83 8.00
C HIS A 31 -10.77 -18.21 7.80
N PRO A 32 -11.11 -17.07 8.42
CA PRO A 32 -12.34 -16.33 8.13
C PRO A 32 -12.42 -15.70 6.73
N LEU A 33 -11.28 -15.35 6.12
CA LEU A 33 -11.25 -14.74 4.78
C LEU A 33 -11.57 -15.76 3.69
N THR A 34 -11.06 -16.98 3.83
CA THR A 34 -11.39 -18.09 2.93
C THR A 34 -12.87 -18.47 3.04
N ILE A 35 -13.44 -18.50 4.25
CA ILE A 35 -14.88 -18.74 4.47
C ILE A 35 -15.74 -17.64 3.82
N TYR A 36 -15.35 -16.37 3.96
CA TYR A 36 -16.05 -15.26 3.33
C TYR A 36 -16.01 -15.33 1.79
N ASN A 37 -14.84 -15.63 1.22
CA ASN A 37 -14.68 -15.75 -0.23
C ASN A 37 -15.49 -16.95 -0.78
N GLN A 38 -15.50 -18.08 -0.07
CA GLN A 38 -16.30 -19.24 -0.45
C GLN A 38 -17.81 -18.91 -0.41
N CYS A 39 -18.27 -18.24 0.65
CA CYS A 39 -19.66 -17.79 0.76
C CYS A 39 -20.04 -16.83 -0.38
N LYS A 40 -19.14 -15.91 -0.76
CA LYS A 40 -19.36 -15.00 -1.88
C LYS A 40 -19.48 -15.76 -3.21
N ILE A 41 -18.60 -16.71 -3.48
CA ILE A 41 -18.63 -17.57 -4.68
C ILE A 41 -19.92 -18.39 -4.74
N ASP A 42 -20.38 -18.94 -3.61
CA ASP A 42 -21.61 -19.73 -3.54
C ASP A 42 -22.87 -18.86 -3.78
N ASN A 43 -22.85 -17.58 -3.39
CA ASN A 43 -23.94 -16.64 -3.66
C ASN A 43 -23.88 -16.01 -5.07
N GLU A 44 -22.68 -15.83 -5.65
CA GLU A 44 -22.47 -15.35 -7.03
C GLU A 44 -22.74 -16.41 -8.09
N LYS A 45 -23.00 -17.68 -7.72
CA LYS A 45 -23.56 -18.70 -8.60
C LYS A 45 -25.09 -18.67 -8.57
N PRO A 46 -25.78 -17.85 -9.39
CA PRO A 46 -27.20 -18.07 -9.63
C PRO A 46 -27.35 -19.35 -10.47
N LYS A 47 -27.85 -20.40 -9.83
CA LYS A 47 -28.87 -21.30 -10.40
C LYS A 47 -28.62 -21.81 -11.84
N ALA A 48 -27.41 -22.29 -12.13
CA ALA A 48 -27.10 -22.95 -13.41
C ALA A 48 -26.38 -24.29 -13.21
N LEU A 49 -26.99 -25.20 -12.44
CA LEU A 49 -27.08 -26.63 -12.76
C LEU A 49 -28.06 -27.32 -11.80
N THR A 50 -29.36 -27.18 -12.05
CA THR A 50 -30.14 -28.41 -12.17
C THR A 50 -29.62 -29.11 -13.41
N SER A 51 -28.85 -30.19 -13.25
CA SER A 51 -28.87 -31.39 -14.09
C SER A 51 -27.77 -32.35 -13.67
N ALA A 52 -28.24 -33.48 -13.13
CA ALA A 52 -27.59 -34.78 -13.06
C ALA A 52 -26.24 -34.87 -12.35
N ASP A 53 -26.27 -35.29 -11.10
CA ASP A 53 -25.57 -36.54 -10.81
C ASP A 53 -26.39 -37.44 -9.87
N HIS A 54 -26.34 -38.73 -10.19
CA HIS A 54 -27.37 -39.72 -9.96
C HIS A 54 -27.32 -40.29 -8.53
N PHE A 55 -28.35 -40.09 -7.71
CA PHE A 55 -28.59 -40.97 -6.55
C PHE A 55 -30.02 -41.52 -6.63
N ASN A 56 -30.11 -42.78 -7.05
CA ASN A 56 -31.35 -43.54 -6.98
C ASN A 56 -31.72 -43.75 -5.51
N GLN A 57 -32.68 -42.98 -5.01
CA GLN A 57 -33.40 -43.41 -3.82
C GLN A 57 -34.87 -43.01 -3.90
N THR A 58 -35.68 -44.00 -4.27
CA THR A 58 -37.11 -44.02 -4.08
C THR A 58 -37.42 -43.94 -2.58
N SER A 59 -38.18 -42.95 -2.14
CA SER A 59 -39.17 -43.04 -1.04
C SER A 59 -39.91 -41.72 -0.87
N ASN A 60 -41.25 -41.80 -0.88
CA ASN A 60 -42.19 -40.72 -0.66
C ASN A 60 -41.82 -39.85 0.55
N SER A 61 -41.63 -38.55 0.33
CA SER A 61 -41.66 -37.53 1.38
C SER A 61 -42.05 -36.20 0.76
N SER A 62 -43.03 -35.55 1.38
CA SER A 62 -43.60 -34.25 1.00
C SER A 62 -42.51 -33.22 0.72
N VAL A 63 -42.47 -32.74 -0.52
CA VAL A 63 -41.55 -31.69 -0.99
C VAL A 63 -41.96 -30.36 -0.37
N PHE A 64 -41.31 -29.98 0.72
CA PHE A 64 -41.27 -28.58 1.14
C PHE A 64 -40.42 -27.80 0.13
N PRO A 65 -40.87 -26.62 -0.34
CA PRO A 65 -40.08 -25.84 -1.27
C PRO A 65 -38.87 -25.28 -0.52
N THR A 66 -37.68 -25.80 -0.81
CA THR A 66 -36.42 -25.19 -0.35
C THR A 66 -36.27 -23.85 -1.07
N THR A 67 -36.80 -22.79 -0.47
CA THR A 67 -36.46 -21.42 -0.83
C THR A 67 -34.95 -21.29 -0.71
N SER A 68 -34.26 -21.03 -1.82
CA SER A 68 -32.83 -20.70 -1.82
C SER A 68 -32.63 -19.33 -1.19
N THR A 69 -32.63 -19.28 0.13
CA THR A 69 -32.30 -18.08 0.90
C THR A 69 -30.85 -17.75 0.61
N SER A 70 -30.58 -16.61 -0.04
CA SER A 70 -29.22 -16.09 -0.21
C SER A 70 -28.58 -16.01 1.17
N LYS A 71 -27.49 -16.74 1.40
CA LYS A 71 -26.81 -16.73 2.70
C LYS A 71 -26.09 -15.40 2.84
N VAL A 72 -26.41 -14.63 3.87
CA VAL A 72 -25.72 -13.38 4.19
C VAL A 72 -24.28 -13.68 4.57
N CYS A 73 -23.32 -13.28 3.75
CA CYS A 73 -21.89 -13.44 4.03
C CYS A 73 -21.39 -12.32 4.94
N HIS A 74 -20.93 -12.66 6.14
CA HIS A 74 -20.34 -11.70 7.06
C HIS A 74 -18.87 -11.44 6.73
N LYS A 75 -18.51 -10.16 6.58
CA LYS A 75 -17.12 -9.76 6.40
C LYS A 75 -16.31 -10.10 7.65
N PRO A 76 -15.15 -10.77 7.50
CA PRO A 76 -14.29 -11.08 8.63
C PRO A 76 -13.66 -9.79 9.18
N TRP A 77 -13.22 -9.83 10.44
CA TRP A 77 -12.56 -8.70 11.10
C TRP A 77 -11.28 -8.23 10.37
N SER A 78 -10.65 -9.11 9.58
CA SER A 78 -9.50 -8.84 8.72
C SER A 78 -9.88 -8.64 7.25
N TYR A 79 -11.06 -8.09 6.97
CA TYR A 79 -11.41 -7.66 5.62
C TYR A 79 -10.77 -6.30 5.34
N ILE A 80 -9.76 -6.26 4.47
CA ILE A 80 -9.14 -5.01 4.04
C ILE A 80 -9.82 -4.52 2.74
N PRO A 81 -10.38 -3.30 2.72
CA PRO A 81 -10.89 -2.67 1.50
C PRO A 81 -9.80 -2.46 0.44
N ASP A 82 -10.12 -2.72 -0.82
CA ASP A 82 -9.16 -2.66 -1.96
C ASP A 82 -8.51 -1.28 -2.15
N GLY A 83 -9.11 -0.21 -1.62
CA GLY A 83 -8.57 1.15 -1.68
C GLY A 83 -7.43 1.44 -0.68
N ILE A 84 -7.31 0.67 0.40
CA ILE A 84 -6.35 0.99 1.49
C ILE A 84 -4.97 0.42 1.21
N LEU A 85 -4.86 -0.77 0.59
CA LEU A 85 -3.56 -1.38 0.25
C LEU A 85 -2.72 -0.48 -0.67
N PRO A 86 -3.25 0.03 -1.79
CA PRO A 86 -2.48 0.88 -2.69
C PRO A 86 -2.06 2.20 -2.05
N VAL A 87 -2.90 2.77 -1.17
CA VAL A 87 -2.60 4.01 -0.44
C VAL A 87 -1.52 3.75 0.60
N PHE A 88 -1.65 2.70 1.40
CA PHE A 88 -0.64 2.30 2.39
C PHE A 88 0.70 2.03 1.72
N TRP A 89 0.70 1.25 0.64
CA TRP A 89 1.90 0.95 -0.14
C TRP A 89 2.55 2.22 -0.68
N ARG A 90 1.76 3.14 -1.25
CA ARG A 90 2.24 4.43 -1.75
C ARG A 90 2.90 5.24 -0.64
N VAL A 91 2.25 5.36 0.52
CA VAL A 91 2.80 6.10 1.66
C VAL A 91 4.10 5.47 2.14
N VAL A 92 4.12 4.16 2.40
CA VAL A 92 5.34 3.46 2.86
C VAL A 92 6.46 3.61 1.83
N TYR A 93 6.17 3.33 0.57
CA TYR A 93 7.13 3.44 -0.52
C TYR A 93 7.73 4.85 -0.60
N TRP A 94 6.91 5.89 -0.71
CA TRP A 94 7.41 7.26 -0.86
C TRP A 94 8.14 7.75 0.39
N MET A 95 7.69 7.37 1.58
CA MET A 95 8.40 7.68 2.81
C MET A 95 9.75 6.96 2.87
N SER A 96 9.81 5.67 2.52
CA SER A 96 11.08 4.93 2.45
C SER A 96 12.03 5.53 1.42
N GLN A 97 11.54 5.93 0.25
CA GLN A 97 12.36 6.61 -0.75
C GLN A 97 12.89 7.95 -0.21
N PHE A 98 12.06 8.75 0.46
CA PHE A 98 12.51 9.99 1.08
C PHE A 98 13.56 9.76 2.17
N LEU A 99 13.35 8.75 3.03
CA LEU A 99 14.30 8.39 4.08
C LEU A 99 15.63 7.91 3.50
N THR A 100 15.61 7.09 2.46
CA THR A 100 16.82 6.56 1.82
C THR A 100 17.59 7.60 1.04
N TRP A 101 16.89 8.41 0.25
CA TRP A 101 17.54 9.32 -0.68
C TRP A 101 17.80 10.71 -0.09
N LEU A 102 17.08 11.13 0.95
CA LEU A 102 17.28 12.46 1.55
C LEU A 102 17.78 12.38 2.98
N PHE A 103 17.17 11.56 3.83
CA PHE A 103 17.48 11.54 5.26
C PHE A 103 18.83 10.88 5.57
N LEU A 104 19.13 9.75 4.94
CA LEU A 104 20.40 9.04 5.09
C LEU A 104 21.65 9.90 4.74
N PRO A 105 21.73 10.53 3.57
CA PRO A 105 22.89 11.36 3.21
C PRO A 105 22.93 12.68 4.00
N PHE A 106 21.77 13.16 4.48
CA PHE A 106 21.70 14.28 5.43
C PHE A 106 22.33 13.93 6.79
N ILE A 107 21.98 12.78 7.39
CA ILE A 107 22.59 12.30 8.64
C ILE A 107 24.10 12.14 8.49
N GLN A 108 24.56 11.63 7.34
CA GLN A 108 25.98 11.44 7.07
C GLN A 108 26.76 12.76 7.02
N SER A 109 26.25 13.79 6.33
CA SER A 109 26.89 15.11 6.31
C SER A 109 26.76 15.83 7.68
N TYR A 110 25.61 15.69 8.35
CA TYR A 110 25.39 16.25 9.69
C TYR A 110 26.40 15.70 10.72
N ALA A 111 26.63 14.39 10.76
CA ALA A 111 27.58 13.76 11.68
C ALA A 111 29.04 14.11 11.38
N ARG A 112 29.38 14.34 10.11
CA ARG A 112 30.74 14.71 9.68
C ARG A 112 31.07 16.19 9.90
N SER A 113 30.05 17.04 10.06
CA SER A 113 30.25 18.47 10.28
C SER A 113 30.85 18.75 11.68
N GLY A 114 32.09 19.24 11.73
CA GLY A 114 32.82 19.58 12.97
C GLY A 114 32.34 20.85 13.68
N GLY A 115 31.13 21.35 13.38
CA GLY A 115 30.60 22.61 13.89
C GLY A 115 30.07 22.54 15.32
N PHE A 116 30.31 23.58 16.11
CA PHE A 116 29.85 23.67 17.52
C PHE A 116 28.36 24.02 17.68
N SER A 117 27.68 24.50 16.62
CA SER A 117 26.26 24.91 16.65
C SER A 117 25.38 24.02 15.76
N ILE A 118 24.31 23.45 16.33
CA ILE A 118 23.37 22.54 15.67
C ILE A 118 22.75 23.16 14.40
N THR A 119 22.41 24.46 14.44
CA THR A 119 21.80 25.16 13.30
C THR A 119 22.78 25.33 12.13
N GLY A 120 24.06 25.53 12.43
CA GLY A 120 25.12 25.57 11.41
C GLY A 120 25.33 24.22 10.75
N LYS A 121 25.29 23.14 11.55
CA LYS A 121 25.41 21.75 11.07
C LYS A 121 24.27 21.37 10.13
N ILE A 122 23.03 21.73 10.48
CA ILE A 122 21.86 21.48 9.62
C ILE A 122 21.94 22.28 8.32
N LYS A 123 22.32 23.56 8.37
CA LYS A 123 22.45 24.39 7.16
C LYS A 123 23.50 23.84 6.19
N THR A 124 24.69 23.52 6.69
CA THR A 124 25.77 23.01 5.85
C THR A 124 25.41 21.64 5.27
N ALA A 125 24.88 20.73 6.08
CA ALA A 125 24.47 19.41 5.62
C ALA A 125 23.32 19.45 4.61
N LEU A 126 22.39 20.41 4.76
CA LEU A 126 21.31 20.62 3.81
C LEU A 126 21.82 21.17 2.49
N ILE A 127 22.75 22.15 2.50
CA ILE A 127 23.27 22.78 1.28
C ILE A 127 24.04 21.77 0.43
N GLU A 128 24.91 20.97 1.05
CA GLU A 128 25.70 19.96 0.34
C GLU A 128 24.81 18.92 -0.35
N ASN A 129 23.78 18.42 0.36
CA ASN A 129 22.82 17.49 -0.20
C ASN A 129 21.92 18.15 -1.26
N ALA A 130 21.47 19.38 -1.03
CA ALA A 130 20.62 20.10 -1.97
C ALA A 130 21.33 20.41 -3.29
N ILE A 131 22.64 20.68 -3.28
CA ILE A 131 23.41 20.88 -4.50
C ILE A 131 23.50 19.56 -5.30
N TYR A 132 23.81 18.45 -4.63
CA TYR A 132 23.91 17.14 -5.27
C TYR A 132 22.58 16.73 -5.91
N TYR A 133 21.49 16.69 -5.14
CA TYR A 133 20.17 16.33 -5.66
C TYR A 133 19.57 17.38 -6.62
N GLY A 134 19.90 18.66 -6.43
CA GLY A 134 19.48 19.74 -7.31
C GLY A 134 20.06 19.61 -8.71
N THR A 135 21.33 19.22 -8.84
CA THR A 135 21.94 19.04 -10.18
C THR A 135 21.31 17.88 -10.95
N TYR A 136 21.02 16.74 -10.30
CA TYR A 136 20.27 15.64 -10.95
C TYR A 136 18.88 16.07 -11.42
N LEU A 137 18.18 16.87 -10.63
CA LEU A 137 16.84 17.37 -10.98
C LEU A 137 16.91 18.30 -12.21
N ILE A 138 17.92 19.17 -12.27
CA ILE A 138 18.15 20.04 -13.45
C ILE A 138 18.42 19.21 -14.70
N ILE A 139 19.27 18.18 -14.61
CA ILE A 139 19.56 17.28 -15.74
C ILE A 139 18.29 16.53 -16.17
N PHE A 140 17.50 16.04 -15.22
CA PHE A 140 16.24 15.36 -15.52
C PHE A 140 15.23 16.30 -16.21
N CYS A 141 15.08 17.53 -15.70
CA CYS A 141 14.22 18.54 -16.31
C CYS A 141 14.69 18.95 -17.71
N SER A 142 16.00 19.08 -17.93
CA SER A 142 16.53 19.41 -19.26
C SER A 142 16.28 18.29 -20.27
N LEU A 143 16.41 17.02 -19.86
CA LEU A 143 16.04 15.86 -20.67
C LEU A 143 14.54 15.82 -20.99
N LEU A 144 13.68 16.14 -20.01
CA LEU A 144 12.23 16.23 -20.26
C LEU A 144 11.88 17.34 -21.25
N ILE A 145 12.51 18.51 -21.14
CA ILE A 145 12.34 19.60 -22.10
C ILE A 145 12.83 19.16 -23.48
N TYR A 146 13.98 18.49 -23.57
CA TYR A 146 14.50 17.97 -24.83
C TYR A 146 13.50 17.01 -25.52
N VAL A 147 12.95 16.06 -24.77
CA VAL A 147 11.94 15.12 -25.28
C VAL A 147 10.66 15.85 -25.69
N ALA A 148 10.18 16.81 -24.88
CA ALA A 148 8.97 17.57 -25.17
C ALA A 148 9.10 18.46 -26.43
N VAL A 149 10.30 18.99 -26.69
CA VAL A 149 10.61 19.83 -27.86
C VAL A 149 10.86 18.99 -29.12
N HIS A 150 11.22 17.71 -28.96
CA HIS A 150 11.37 16.76 -30.07
C HIS A 150 10.27 15.67 -30.06
N PRO A 151 8.99 16.01 -30.28
CA PRO A 151 7.88 15.04 -30.31
C PRO A 151 7.88 14.15 -31.55
N GLN A 152 8.77 14.41 -32.52
CA GLN A 152 8.89 13.67 -33.78
C GLN A 152 9.54 12.28 -33.66
N TRP A 153 9.96 11.89 -32.44
CA TRP A 153 10.16 10.48 -32.11
C TRP A 153 8.78 9.84 -32.01
N GLN A 154 8.22 9.46 -33.18
CA GLN A 154 7.08 8.56 -33.27
C GLN A 154 7.45 7.33 -32.43
N LEU A 155 6.90 7.23 -31.22
CA LEU A 155 6.90 6.02 -30.43
C LEU A 155 6.02 5.03 -31.20
N THR A 156 6.59 4.44 -32.25
CA THR A 156 6.05 3.25 -32.90
C THR A 156 6.15 2.15 -31.86
N TRP A 157 5.10 2.04 -31.06
CA TRP A 157 4.82 0.87 -30.24
C TRP A 157 4.49 -0.33 -31.13
#